data_AF-K1TSB7-F1
#
_entry.id   AF-K1TSB7-F1
#
_cell.length_a   1.000
_cell.length_b   1.000
_cell.length_c   1.000
_cell.angle_alpha   90.00
_cell.angle_beta   90.00
_cell.angle_gamma   90.00
#
_symmetry.space_group_name_H-M   'P 1'
#
loop_
_entity.id
_entity.type
_entity.pdbx_description
1 polymer ?
#
loop_
_entity_poly.entity_id
_entity_poly.type
_entity_poly.pdbx_seq_one_letter_code
_entity_poly.pdbx_strand_id
1 'polypeptide(L)'
;MGVKYLKSPITGEINGFIYPTYFKYPQAVRTLIYTTNTIEGFNRQLRKVTKNKGVFPTDDSLFKMLYLAMMDITKKWTGRRRDWGEIHSQLEIFFADRISY
;
A
#
# COMPACT_ATOMS: atom_id res chain seq x y z
N MET A 1 -18.30 20.72 20.59
CA MET A 1 -17.41 19.68 21.18
C MET A 1 -17.32 18.52 20.21
N GLY A 2 -16.24 18.43 19.44
CA GLY A 2 -16.06 17.38 18.43
C GLY A 2 -15.61 16.07 19.07
N VAL A 3 -16.31 14.98 18.75
CA VAL A 3 -15.98 13.62 19.17
C VAL A 3 -14.62 13.27 18.54
N LYS A 4 -13.53 13.41 19.31
CA LYS A 4 -12.20 12.96 18.92
C LYS A 4 -12.20 11.43 18.88
N TYR A 5 -12.00 10.89 17.69
CA TYR A 5 -11.62 9.52 17.34
C TYR A 5 -11.77 8.46 18.45
N LEU A 6 -12.92 7.77 18.45
CA LEU A 6 -13.04 6.48 19.15
C LEU A 6 -12.13 5.48 18.43
N LYS A 7 -10.93 5.23 18.98
CA LYS A 7 -10.11 4.09 18.55
C LYS A 7 -10.87 2.82 18.95
N SER A 8 -11.22 1.98 17.98
CA SER A 8 -11.84 0.68 18.26
C SER A 8 -10.85 -0.17 19.08
N PRO A 9 -11.29 -0.92 20.12
CA PRO A 9 -10.41 -1.78 20.93
C PRO A 9 -9.54 -2.71 20.07
N ILE A 10 -10.14 -3.23 18.99
CA ILE A 10 -9.49 -4.09 18.00
C ILE A 10 -8.30 -3.38 17.34
N THR A 11 -8.40 -2.07 17.07
CA THR A 11 -7.29 -1.31 16.51
C THR A 11 -6.14 -1.15 17.49
N GLY A 12 -6.40 -1.11 18.80
CA GLY A 12 -5.37 -1.03 19.82
C GLY A 12 -4.58 -2.33 19.94
N GLU A 13 -5.28 -3.46 19.96
CA GLU A 13 -4.68 -4.80 20.05
C GLU A 13 -3.82 -5.12 18.82
N ILE A 14 -4.35 -4.90 17.62
CA ILE A 14 -3.61 -5.12 16.36
C ILE A 14 -2.33 -4.27 16.30
N ASN A 15 -2.44 -3.00 16.72
CA ASN A 15 -1.30 -2.10 16.78
C ASN A 15 -0.20 -2.59 17.74
N GLY A 16 -0.60 -3.16 18.89
CA GLY A 16 0.33 -3.75 19.87
C GLY A 16 1.20 -4.87 19.30
N PHE A 17 0.71 -5.62 18.31
CA PHE A 17 1.48 -6.67 17.62
C PHE A 17 2.30 -6.16 16.43
N ILE A 18 1.78 -5.18 15.69
CA ILE A 18 2.43 -4.68 14.47
C ILE A 18 3.63 -3.79 14.78
N TYR A 19 3.51 -2.89 15.77
CA TYR A 19 4.57 -1.91 16.06
C TYR A 19 5.91 -2.56 16.47
N PRO A 20 5.97 -3.54 17.39
CA PRO A 20 7.23 -4.17 17.77
C PRO A 20 7.93 -4.85 16.60
N THR A 21 7.17 -5.43 15.67
CA THR A 21 7.72 -6.09 14.48
C THR A 21 8.23 -5.07 13.46
N TYR A 22 7.51 -3.96 13.28
CA TYR A 22 7.91 -2.87 12.39
C TYR A 22 9.28 -2.27 12.77
N PHE A 23 9.54 -2.09 14.06
CA PHE A 23 10.81 -1.50 14.52
C PHE A 23 12.03 -2.42 14.34
N LYS A 24 11.85 -3.70 14.01
CA LYS A 24 12.95 -4.62 13.69
C LYS A 24 13.58 -4.34 12.33
N TYR A 25 12.86 -3.67 11.43
CA TYR A 25 13.36 -3.39 10.09
C TYR A 25 14.34 -2.21 10.06
N PRO A 26 15.34 -2.23 9.16
CA PRO A 26 16.22 -1.08 8.90
C PRO A 26 15.44 0.17 8.50
N GLN A 27 16.03 1.36 8.73
CA GLN A 27 15.36 2.64 8.44
C GLN A 27 14.85 2.76 7.00
N ALA A 28 15.66 2.33 6.01
CA ALA A 28 15.27 2.37 4.60
C ALA A 28 14.00 1.54 4.32
N VAL A 29 13.91 0.34 4.92
CA VAL A 29 12.76 -0.57 4.78
C VAL A 29 11.53 -0.04 5.53
N ARG A 30 11.72 0.55 6.71
CA ARG A 30 10.65 1.23 7.45
C ARG A 30 10.04 2.37 6.64
N THR A 31 10.87 3.20 6.03
CA THR A 31 10.42 4.28 5.14
C THR A 31 9.63 3.72 3.95
N LEU A 32 10.06 2.60 3.36
CA LEU A 32 9.30 1.92 2.31
C LEU A 32 7.90 1.52 2.80
N ILE A 33 7.79 0.86 3.95
CA ILE A 33 6.53 0.38 4.52
C ILE A 33 5.58 1.53 4.89
N TYR A 34 6.10 2.60 5.52
CA TYR A 34 5.29 3.72 5.99
C TYR A 34 4.87 4.67 4.86
N THR A 35 5.46 4.57 3.66
CA THR A 35 5.09 5.44 2.54
C THR A 35 3.68 5.10 2.05
N THR A 36 2.69 5.92 2.41
CA THR A 36 1.30 5.75 1.97
C THR A 36 1.02 6.36 0.59
N ASN A 37 1.90 7.23 0.08
CA ASN A 37 1.71 7.95 -1.18
C ASN A 37 1.34 7.03 -2.36
N THR A 38 1.96 5.86 -2.46
CA THR A 38 1.70 4.91 -3.56
C THR A 38 0.29 4.33 -3.47
N ILE A 39 -0.10 3.84 -2.29
CA ILE A 39 -1.41 3.21 -2.09
C ILE A 39 -2.55 4.24 -2.08
N GLU A 40 -2.30 5.44 -1.52
CA GLU A 40 -3.25 6.55 -1.56
C GLU A 40 -3.46 7.05 -3.00
N GLY A 41 -2.38 7.18 -3.78
CA GLY A 41 -2.41 7.52 -5.19
C GLY A 41 -3.19 6.50 -6.02
N PHE A 42 -2.94 5.21 -5.79
CA PHE A 42 -3.69 4.11 -6.40
C PHE A 42 -5.19 4.19 -6.06
N ASN A 43 -5.53 4.28 -4.77
CA ASN A 43 -6.91 4.38 -4.29
C ASN A 43 -7.62 5.63 -4.79
N ARG A 44 -6.90 6.75 -4.97
CA ARG A 44 -7.44 7.97 -5.59
C ARG A 44 -7.83 7.73 -7.04
N GLN A 45 -7.01 7.02 -7.82
CA GLN A 45 -7.35 6.71 -9.22
C GLN A 45 -8.53 5.74 -9.32
N LEU A 46 -8.59 4.72 -8.45
CA LEU A 46 -9.75 3.83 -8.40
C LEU A 46 -11.03 4.58 -8.04
N ARG A 47 -11.00 5.45 -7.03
CA ARG A 47 -12.16 6.30 -6.68
C ARG A 47 -12.58 7.23 -7.82
N LYS A 48 -11.63 7.72 -8.61
CA LYS A 48 -11.93 8.58 -9.76
C LYS A 48 -12.76 7.83 -10.82
N VAL A 49 -12.43 6.58 -11.12
CA VAL A 49 -13.13 5.80 -12.15
C VAL A 49 -14.50 5.30 -11.65
N THR A 50 -14.64 5.02 -10.36
CA THR A 50 -15.91 4.55 -9.79
C THR A 50 -16.87 5.69 -9.46
N LYS A 51 -16.39 6.90 -9.18
CA LYS A 51 -17.24 8.06 -8.80
C LYS A 51 -18.35 8.37 -9.81
N ASN A 52 -18.11 8.18 -11.10
CA ASN A 52 -19.06 8.52 -12.16
C ASN A 52 -20.07 7.39 -12.44
N LYS A 53 -19.93 6.21 -11.83
CA LYS A 53 -20.85 5.08 -11.98
C LYS A 53 -21.51 4.77 -10.64
N GLY A 54 -22.75 5.20 -10.50
CA GLY A 54 -23.52 5.03 -9.26
C GLY A 54 -24.02 3.59 -9.02
N VAL A 55 -24.26 2.81 -10.09
CA VAL A 55 -24.73 1.41 -9.99
C VAL A 55 -24.03 0.56 -11.05
N PHE A 56 -23.62 -0.64 -10.64
CA PHE A 56 -23.08 -1.67 -11.52
C PHE A 56 -24.15 -2.75 -11.74
N PRO A 57 -24.42 -3.16 -12.99
CA PRO A 57 -25.43 -4.19 -13.28
C PRO A 57 -25.10 -5.56 -12.69
N THR A 58 -23.81 -5.90 -12.60
CA THR A 58 -23.29 -7.16 -12.05
C THR A 58 -21.92 -6.94 -11.41
N ASP A 59 -21.52 -7.83 -10.49
CA ASP A 59 -20.18 -7.80 -9.88
C ASP A 59 -19.07 -7.93 -10.95
N ASP A 60 -19.28 -8.75 -11.97
CA ASP A 60 -18.35 -8.88 -13.11
C ASP A 60 -18.10 -7.55 -13.84
N SER A 61 -19.13 -6.71 -13.97
CA SER A 61 -19.01 -5.40 -14.60
C SER A 61 -18.16 -4.44 -13.76
N LEU A 62 -18.25 -4.55 -12.44
CA LEU A 62 -17.39 -3.83 -11.50
C LEU A 62 -15.94 -4.33 -11.58
N PHE A 63 -15.72 -5.65 -11.56
CA PHE A 63 -14.39 -6.22 -11.65
C PHE A 63 -13.69 -5.86 -12.96
N LYS A 64 -14.39 -5.93 -14.10
CA LYS A 64 -13.84 -5.51 -15.40
C LYS A 64 -13.44 -4.04 -15.39
N MET A 65 -14.24 -3.17 -14.78
CA MET A 65 -13.90 -1.76 -14.65
C MET A 65 -12.63 -1.52 -13.83
N LEU A 66 -12.56 -2.15 -12.65
CA LEU A 66 -11.39 -2.04 -11.78
C LEU A 66 -10.14 -2.59 -12.46
N TYR A 67 -10.27 -3.70 -13.19
CA TYR A 67 -9.19 -4.28 -13.97
C TYR A 67 -8.65 -3.31 -15.02
N LEU A 68 -9.53 -2.71 -15.84
CA LEU A 68 -9.12 -1.73 -16.85
C LEU A 68 -8.44 -0.50 -16.22
N ALA A 69 -9.00 0.01 -15.12
CA ALA A 69 -8.38 1.11 -14.38
C ALA A 69 -7.00 0.73 -13.84
N MET A 70 -6.84 -0.48 -13.30
CA MET A 70 -5.56 -0.99 -12.83
C MET A 70 -4.53 -1.13 -13.97
N MET A 71 -4.95 -1.61 -15.15
CA MET A 71 -4.09 -1.64 -16.33
C MET A 71 -3.61 -0.23 -16.71
N ASP A 72 -4.48 0.77 -16.69
CA ASP A 72 -4.09 2.14 -17.05
C ASP A 72 -3.21 2.81 -16.00
N ILE A 73 -3.40 2.48 -14.72
CA ILE A 73 -2.50 2.92 -13.63
C ILE A 73 -1.12 2.30 -13.81
N THR A 74 -1.06 0.97 -13.97
CA THR A 74 0.21 0.22 -14.07
C THR A 74 1.02 0.61 -15.29
N LYS A 75 0.40 0.91 -16.44
CA LYS A 75 1.09 1.48 -17.62
C LYS A 75 1.87 2.77 -17.31
N LYS A 76 1.40 3.57 -16.34
CA LYS A 76 2.05 4.84 -15.95
C LYS A 76 3.06 4.66 -14.81
N TRP A 77 3.08 3.50 -14.16
CA TRP A 77 4.03 3.17 -13.09
C TRP A 77 5.36 2.66 -13.67
N THR A 78 6.04 3.53 -14.41
CA THR A 78 7.37 3.28 -14.97
C THR A 78 8.50 3.90 -14.15
N GLY A 79 8.16 4.74 -13.17
CA GLY A 79 9.13 5.43 -12.33
C GLY A 79 9.90 4.49 -11.42
N ARG A 80 11.24 4.54 -11.48
CA ARG A 80 12.11 3.86 -10.51
C ARG A 80 12.21 4.70 -9.24
N ARG A 81 12.04 4.06 -8.08
CA ARG A 81 12.25 4.70 -6.78
C ARG A 81 13.75 5.01 -6.60
N ARG A 82 14.09 6.25 -6.26
CA ARG A 82 15.49 6.73 -6.23
C ARG A 82 16.36 5.98 -5.22
N ASP A 83 15.80 5.69 -4.05
CA ASP A 83 16.39 4.98 -2.90
C ASP A 83 16.32 3.45 -3.04
N TRP A 84 15.90 2.91 -4.19
CA TRP A 84 15.72 1.45 -4.35
C TRP A 84 17.01 0.66 -4.14
N GLY A 85 18.16 1.18 -4.58
CA GLY A 85 19.44 0.47 -4.41
C GLY A 85 19.79 0.23 -2.94
N GLU A 86 19.64 1.25 -2.10
CA GLU A 86 19.89 1.14 -0.66
C GLU A 86 18.87 0.21 0.02
N ILE A 87 17.59 0.35 -0.31
CA ILE A 87 16.53 -0.52 0.21
C ILE A 87 16.81 -1.98 -0.15
N HIS A 88 17.21 -2.24 -1.39
CA HIS A 88 17.49 -3.58 -1.88
C HIS A 88 18.63 -4.24 -1.12
N SER A 89 19.76 -3.53 -0.95
CA SER A 89 20.89 -4.05 -0.18
C SER A 89 20.53 -4.30 1.29
N GLN A 90 19.71 -3.44 1.91
CA GLN A 90 19.22 -3.66 3.27
C GLN A 90 18.30 -4.89 3.36
N LEU A 91 17.48 -5.15 2.34
CA LEU A 91 16.63 -6.34 2.27
C LEU A 91 17.46 -7.61 2.08
N GLU A 92 18.47 -7.60 1.21
CA GLU A 92 19.39 -8.73 1.01
C GLU A 92 20.12 -9.11 2.31
N ILE A 93 20.61 -8.12 3.06
CA ILE A 93 21.29 -8.37 4.35
C ILE A 93 20.31 -8.90 5.39
N PHE A 94 19.13 -8.27 5.51
CA PHE A 94 18.14 -8.63 6.53
C PHE A 94 17.47 -9.98 6.25
N PHE A 95 17.37 -10.37 4.98
CA PHE A 95 16.73 -11.61 4.51
C PHE A 95 17.70 -12.52 3.73
N ALA A 96 18.95 -12.61 4.19
CA ALA A 96 20.01 -13.37 3.52
C ALA A 96 19.60 -14.82 3.18
N ASP A 97 18.83 -15.47 4.05
CA ASP A 97 18.36 -16.86 3.86
C ASP A 97 17.19 -17.02 2.87
N ARG A 98 16.64 -15.91 2.36
CA ARG A 98 15.46 -15.89 1.47
C ARG A 98 15.76 -15.28 0.10
N ILE A 99 16.72 -14.37 0.05
CA ILE A 99 17.07 -13.57 -1.11
C ILE A 99 18.57 -13.80 -1.36
N SER A 100 18.93 -15.00 -1.83
CA SER A 100 20.26 -15.27 -2.39
C SER A 100 20.13 -15.54 -3.88
N TYR A 101 21.14 -15.12 -4.64
CA TYR A 101 21.29 -15.45 -6.06
C TYR A 101 21.86 -16.86 -6.26
#